data_AF-A0A2H5WKF6-F1
#
_entry.id   AF-A0A2H5WKF6-F1
#
_cell.length_a   1.000
_cell.length_b   1.000
_cell.length_c   1.000
_cell.angle_alpha   90.00
_cell.angle_beta   90.00
_cell.angle_gamma   90.00
#
_symmetry.space_group_name_H-M   'P 1'
#
loop_
_entity.id
_entity.type
_entity.pdbx_description
1 polymer ?
#
loop_
_entity_poly.entity_id
_entity_poly.type
_entity_poly.pdbx_seq_one_letter_code
_entity_poly.pdbx_strand_id
1 'polypeptide(L)'
;MQVRDYNTPCVGRDERVQSRASWEAFANRLRRHVRFACGLLPDLPRAPLRALRVPAYRGEGFRIERWALETLPGYYLTGSLFIPETPAGRRAPAMLQPHGHFEHGRLNPPDILRAIALAQAGAWVLMYDMVGYNDHFQLAHKPNETEAWHRWGFSVAGLQTWNSLCAFEWLARQPEVDAKRIGCSGISGGGTQTFLLAAVEPRLACAAPVKMVSTTMQGGCLCENPPLLRLFACNPEIAALCAPRPMLLISDSGDWTADNPEKVAPFLRRVYELYGVPERFQHAHMQEGHEFGQESRAVYYRWCAQTLGLRQIPRDPTIEPESLLPALRVWGEDLPRPKEAPEGEAVFEQYRAQVEAALPRWLRNRAAKQEMRQALLSMVGLENLPRMPKPRLRATACIIVAHETNVPRIAERLPALDMLKVTPPRRLAPHESLSAYFATYNLKPLAQQARALLEEVQKLLTEGLRVRLFADPSGAPIVAIVAALTGVPCQFEPPESPVDLPGWERIGGMEALRRVFRIG
;
A
#
# COMPACT_ATOMS: atom_id res chain seq x y z
N MET A 1 -23.51 1.31 -9.09
CA MET A 1 -22.43 0.42 -8.60
C MET A 1 -22.81 0.00 -7.19
N GLN A 2 -22.77 -1.28 -6.86
CA GLN A 2 -23.02 -1.75 -5.49
C GLN A 2 -21.91 -1.25 -4.56
N VAL A 3 -22.26 -0.80 -3.35
CA VAL A 3 -21.29 -0.41 -2.33
C VAL A 3 -20.51 -1.65 -1.90
N ARG A 4 -19.19 -1.55 -1.90
CA ARG A 4 -18.26 -2.62 -1.53
C ARG A 4 -17.72 -2.40 -0.12
N ASP A 5 -17.39 -3.49 0.55
CA ASP A 5 -16.78 -3.51 1.88
C ASP A 5 -15.67 -4.59 1.96
N TYR A 6 -15.16 -4.83 3.16
CA TYR A 6 -14.11 -5.82 3.41
C TYR A 6 -14.57 -7.27 3.24
N ASN A 7 -15.86 -7.54 3.06
CA ASN A 7 -16.39 -8.87 2.76
C ASN A 7 -16.72 -9.04 1.27
N THR A 8 -16.64 -7.97 0.47
CA THR A 8 -17.01 -8.01 -0.94
C THR A 8 -15.87 -8.57 -1.80
N PRO A 9 -16.02 -9.77 -2.41
CA PRO A 9 -14.97 -10.39 -3.21
C PRO A 9 -14.70 -9.63 -4.51
N CYS A 10 -13.48 -9.71 -5.02
CA CYS A 10 -13.13 -9.23 -6.36
C CYS A 10 -13.55 -10.24 -7.43
N VAL A 11 -14.08 -9.75 -8.55
CA VAL A 11 -14.48 -10.54 -9.72
C VAL A 11 -13.39 -10.50 -10.81
N GLY A 12 -13.47 -11.44 -11.77
CA GLY A 12 -12.63 -11.43 -12.98
C GLY A 12 -11.20 -11.96 -12.79
N ARG A 13 -10.95 -12.84 -11.80
CA ARG A 13 -9.62 -13.44 -11.59
C ARG A 13 -9.15 -14.30 -12.76
N ASP A 14 -10.03 -15.14 -13.28
CA ASP A 14 -9.67 -16.12 -14.32
C ASP A 14 -9.25 -15.44 -15.63
N GLU A 15 -9.93 -14.35 -16.00
CA GLU A 15 -9.60 -13.54 -17.18
C GLU A 15 -8.18 -12.93 -17.09
N ARG A 16 -7.75 -12.54 -15.88
CA ARG A 16 -6.43 -11.93 -15.64
C ARG A 16 -5.28 -12.92 -15.81
N VAL A 17 -5.53 -14.21 -15.70
CA VAL A 17 -4.51 -15.27 -15.70
C VAL A 17 -4.58 -16.20 -16.92
N GLN A 18 -5.22 -15.74 -17.99
CA GLN A 18 -5.26 -16.43 -19.28
C GLN A 18 -3.88 -16.49 -19.96
N SER A 19 -3.07 -15.44 -19.80
CA SER A 19 -1.72 -15.36 -20.36
C SER A 19 -0.80 -14.52 -19.48
N ARG A 20 0.51 -14.73 -19.62
CA ARG A 20 1.53 -13.94 -18.92
C ARG A 20 1.40 -12.45 -19.23
N ALA A 21 1.12 -12.09 -20.50
CA ALA A 21 0.96 -10.69 -20.90
C ALA A 21 -0.26 -10.04 -20.24
N SER A 22 -1.40 -10.74 -20.16
CA SER A 22 -2.60 -10.27 -19.44
C SER A 22 -2.29 -10.03 -17.96
N TRP A 23 -1.64 -11.00 -17.32
CA TRP A 23 -1.25 -10.89 -15.91
C TRP A 23 -0.26 -9.75 -15.67
N GLU A 24 0.81 -9.63 -16.47
CA GLU A 24 1.82 -8.59 -16.31
C GLU A 24 1.24 -7.18 -16.50
N ALA A 25 0.31 -7.01 -17.45
CA ALA A 25 -0.39 -5.74 -17.63
C ALA A 25 -1.19 -5.35 -16.37
N PHE A 26 -1.97 -6.29 -15.82
CA PHE A 26 -2.72 -6.10 -14.59
C PHE A 26 -1.80 -5.89 -13.37
N ALA A 27 -0.77 -6.72 -13.22
CA ALA A 27 0.16 -6.69 -12.09
C ALA A 27 0.94 -5.37 -12.04
N ASN A 28 1.44 -4.89 -13.17
CA ASN A 28 2.16 -3.61 -13.25
C ASN A 28 1.27 -2.43 -12.87
N ARG A 29 -0.01 -2.48 -13.25
CA ARG A 29 -0.99 -1.49 -12.83
C ARG A 29 -1.27 -1.59 -11.34
N LEU A 30 -1.57 -2.78 -10.83
CA LEU A 30 -1.91 -2.96 -9.43
C LEU A 30 -0.74 -2.54 -8.54
N ARG A 31 0.52 -2.83 -8.90
CA ARG A 31 1.70 -2.32 -8.17
C ARG A 31 1.72 -0.80 -8.08
N ARG A 32 1.46 -0.08 -9.18
CA ARG A 32 1.38 1.39 -9.17
C ARG A 32 0.22 1.89 -8.29
N HIS A 33 -0.91 1.19 -8.34
CA HIS A 33 -2.10 1.53 -7.57
C HIS A 33 -1.89 1.32 -6.07
N VAL A 34 -1.30 0.18 -5.66
CA VAL A 34 -0.93 -0.11 -4.27
C VAL A 34 0.07 0.95 -3.77
N ARG A 35 1.09 1.30 -4.57
CA ARG A 35 2.01 2.38 -4.23
C ARG A 35 1.29 3.70 -4.02
N PHE A 36 0.34 4.05 -4.88
CA PHE A 36 -0.46 5.27 -4.71
C PHE A 36 -1.31 5.23 -3.43
N ALA A 37 -2.08 4.16 -3.21
CA ALA A 37 -2.96 3.99 -2.06
C ALA A 37 -2.18 4.05 -0.73
N CYS A 38 -0.98 3.47 -0.69
CA CYS A 38 -0.10 3.49 0.49
C CYS A 38 0.68 4.81 0.66
N GLY A 39 0.43 5.84 -0.16
CA GLY A 39 1.16 7.11 -0.05
C GLY A 39 2.64 7.00 -0.46
N LEU A 40 2.96 6.17 -1.46
CA LEU A 40 4.32 5.94 -1.99
C LEU A 40 4.47 6.43 -3.44
N LEU A 41 3.47 7.12 -3.99
CA LEU A 41 3.52 7.76 -5.30
C LEU A 41 3.08 9.21 -5.16
N PRO A 42 3.91 10.21 -5.51
CA PRO A 42 5.34 10.11 -5.84
C PRO A 42 6.20 9.64 -4.65
N ASP A 43 7.49 9.35 -4.83
CA ASP A 43 8.40 8.92 -3.74
C ASP A 43 8.80 10.10 -2.82
N LEU A 44 7.84 10.60 -2.03
CA LEU A 44 8.00 11.74 -1.11
C LEU A 44 7.42 11.41 0.28
N PRO A 45 8.04 11.78 1.41
CA PRO A 45 9.39 12.34 1.53
C PRO A 45 10.47 11.23 1.45
N ARG A 46 11.74 11.58 1.67
CA ARG A 46 12.83 10.59 1.80
C ARG A 46 13.01 10.20 3.27
N ALA A 47 13.21 8.91 3.53
CA ALA A 47 13.45 8.40 4.88
C ALA A 47 14.86 8.79 5.40
N PRO A 48 15.00 9.23 6.67
CA PRO A 48 16.30 9.44 7.31
C PRO A 48 17.10 8.14 7.51
N LEU A 49 16.42 7.05 7.90
CA LEU A 49 17.01 5.73 8.17
C LEU A 49 18.12 5.73 9.24
N ARG A 50 18.02 6.64 10.21
CA ARG A 50 18.93 6.69 11.37
C ARG A 50 18.45 5.70 12.42
N ALA A 51 19.26 4.69 12.72
CA ALA A 51 18.91 3.66 13.70
C ALA A 51 19.60 3.89 15.04
N LEU A 52 18.84 3.74 16.12
CA LEU A 52 19.32 3.61 17.49
C LEU A 52 19.36 2.11 17.85
N ARG A 53 20.48 1.66 18.40
CA ARG A 53 20.74 0.26 18.70
C ARG A 53 21.44 0.10 20.04
N VAL A 54 20.95 -0.79 20.89
CA VAL A 54 21.59 -1.13 22.16
C VAL A 54 21.60 -2.66 22.36
N PRO A 55 22.77 -3.29 22.61
CA PRO A 55 22.85 -4.70 22.97
C PRO A 55 22.03 -5.00 24.23
N ALA A 56 21.21 -6.04 24.19
CA ALA A 56 20.25 -6.32 25.27
C ALA A 56 20.30 -7.76 25.79
N TYR A 57 20.67 -8.72 24.93
CA TYR A 57 20.78 -10.13 25.34
C TYR A 57 21.77 -10.87 24.45
N ARG A 58 22.45 -11.86 25.02
CA ARG A 58 23.30 -12.82 24.30
C ARG A 58 22.81 -14.23 24.63
N GLY A 59 22.39 -14.96 23.60
CA GLY A 59 21.96 -16.35 23.70
C GLY A 59 22.91 -17.27 22.94
N GLU A 60 22.54 -18.55 22.86
CA GLU A 60 23.30 -19.54 22.10
C GLU A 60 23.11 -19.32 20.58
N GLY A 61 24.17 -18.89 19.89
CA GLY A 61 24.19 -18.69 18.44
C GLY A 61 23.56 -17.40 17.93
N PHE A 62 23.08 -16.52 18.83
CA PHE A 62 22.51 -15.23 18.47
C PHE A 62 22.63 -14.19 19.58
N ARG A 63 22.41 -12.92 19.24
CA ARG A 63 22.21 -11.82 20.20
C ARG A 63 20.96 -11.02 19.85
N ILE A 64 20.42 -10.32 20.83
CA ILE A 64 19.31 -9.37 20.64
C ILE A 64 19.84 -7.95 20.88
N GLU A 65 19.48 -7.06 19.97
CA GLU A 65 19.63 -5.62 20.15
C GLU A 65 18.26 -4.96 20.16
N ARG A 66 18.05 -4.02 21.08
CA ARG A 66 16.93 -3.08 21.05
C ARG A 66 17.14 -2.15 19.86
N TRP A 67 16.09 -1.90 19.10
CA TRP A 67 16.21 -1.21 17.82
C TRP A 67 15.09 -0.19 17.63
N ALA A 68 15.45 1.03 17.25
CA ALA A 68 14.51 2.03 16.77
C ALA A 68 15.07 2.68 15.51
N LEU A 69 14.25 2.86 14.48
CA LEU A 69 14.64 3.47 13.21
C LEU A 69 13.80 4.70 12.92
N GLU A 70 14.45 5.82 12.70
CA GLU A 70 13.78 7.03 12.27
C GLU A 70 13.36 6.92 10.79
N THR A 71 12.07 6.73 10.54
CA THR A 71 11.49 6.51 9.20
C THR A 71 10.93 7.78 8.57
N LEU A 72 10.52 8.75 9.39
CA LEU A 72 10.34 10.17 9.04
C LEU A 72 11.08 11.01 10.08
N PRO A 73 11.47 12.26 9.80
CA PRO A 73 12.13 13.09 10.81
C PRO A 73 11.37 13.07 12.15
N GLY A 74 12.05 12.71 13.24
CA GLY A 74 11.46 12.56 14.57
C GLY A 74 10.54 11.34 14.79
N TYR A 75 10.16 10.61 13.75
CA TYR A 75 9.23 9.47 13.84
C TYR A 75 9.94 8.13 13.71
N TYR A 76 9.73 7.26 14.71
CA TYR A 76 10.50 6.05 14.94
C TYR A 76 9.64 4.79 14.80
N LEU A 77 10.11 3.88 13.96
CA LEU A 77 9.71 2.48 13.98
C LEU A 77 10.52 1.75 15.07
N THR A 78 9.84 1.14 16.02
CA THR A 78 10.46 0.39 17.12
C THR A 78 10.44 -1.11 16.87
N GLY A 79 11.44 -1.83 17.39
CA GLY A 79 11.54 -3.27 17.19
C GLY A 79 12.66 -3.95 17.97
N SER A 80 12.81 -5.24 17.74
CA SER A 80 13.87 -6.08 18.28
C SER A 80 14.62 -6.77 17.15
N LEU A 81 15.95 -6.63 17.19
CA LEU A 81 16.84 -7.13 16.16
C LEU A 81 17.59 -8.35 16.69
N PHE A 82 17.32 -9.50 16.09
CA PHE A 82 18.01 -10.76 16.37
C PHE A 82 19.13 -10.94 15.37
N ILE A 83 20.35 -11.02 15.87
CA ILE A 83 21.55 -11.08 15.04
C ILE A 83 22.21 -12.44 15.24
N PRO A 84 22.36 -13.24 14.16
CA PRO A 84 23.02 -14.53 14.22
C PRO A 84 24.52 -14.36 14.42
N GLU A 85 25.14 -15.32 15.09
CA GLU A 85 26.59 -15.45 15.04
C GLU A 85 27.02 -15.84 13.61
N THR A 86 27.72 -14.91 12.96
CA THR A 86 28.11 -15.04 11.56
C THR A 86 29.62 -15.11 11.44
N PRO A 87 30.18 -16.16 10.81
CA PRO A 87 31.61 -16.23 10.55
C PRO A 87 32.11 -15.00 9.79
N ALA A 88 33.31 -14.55 10.15
CA ALA A 88 33.93 -13.39 9.51
C ALA A 88 33.94 -13.53 7.98
N GLY A 89 33.63 -12.44 7.27
CA GLY A 89 33.61 -12.40 5.81
C GLY A 89 32.36 -13.00 5.15
N ARG A 90 31.39 -13.53 5.91
CA ARG A 90 30.10 -14.00 5.37
C ARG A 90 28.99 -13.00 5.63
N ARG A 91 28.06 -12.92 4.67
CA ARG A 91 26.79 -12.20 4.82
C ARG A 91 25.65 -13.17 5.11
N ALA A 92 24.79 -12.79 6.03
CA ALA A 92 23.64 -13.59 6.45
C ALA A 92 22.37 -13.18 5.69
N PRO A 93 21.45 -14.12 5.39
CA PRO A 93 20.11 -13.76 4.97
C PRO A 93 19.37 -13.01 6.11
N ALA A 94 18.26 -12.37 5.79
CA ALA A 94 17.44 -11.68 6.78
C ALA A 94 15.94 -11.97 6.59
N MET A 95 15.18 -11.82 7.67
CA MET A 95 13.72 -11.92 7.70
C MET A 95 13.12 -10.72 8.41
N LEU A 96 12.28 -9.98 7.71
CA LEU A 96 11.36 -9.01 8.31
C LEU A 96 10.17 -9.76 8.91
N GLN A 97 9.81 -9.40 10.14
CA GLN A 97 8.79 -10.11 10.90
C GLN A 97 7.74 -9.14 11.47
N PRO A 98 6.82 -8.62 10.62
CA PRO A 98 5.66 -7.89 11.11
C PRO A 98 4.70 -8.83 11.86
N HIS A 99 4.01 -8.32 12.86
CA HIS A 99 3.07 -9.08 13.69
C HIS A 99 1.59 -8.79 13.36
N GLY A 100 0.70 -9.66 13.82
CA GLY A 100 -0.76 -9.50 13.74
C GLY A 100 -1.36 -8.78 14.95
N HIS A 101 -2.68 -8.61 14.94
CA HIS A 101 -3.47 -7.94 15.99
C HIS A 101 -3.71 -8.83 17.22
N PHE A 102 -2.66 -9.47 17.70
CA PHE A 102 -2.69 -10.26 18.93
C PHE A 102 -2.40 -9.37 20.14
N GLU A 103 -2.78 -9.83 21.33
CA GLU A 103 -2.71 -9.05 22.58
C GLU A 103 -1.31 -8.44 22.82
N HIS A 104 -0.24 -9.22 22.62
CA HIS A 104 1.11 -8.76 22.91
C HIS A 104 1.89 -8.26 21.68
N GLY A 105 1.24 -8.13 20.51
CA GLY A 105 1.87 -7.61 19.29
C GLY A 105 3.09 -8.42 18.83
N ARG A 106 4.27 -7.80 18.69
CA ARG A 106 5.50 -8.55 18.32
C ARG A 106 6.04 -9.42 19.45
N LEU A 107 5.50 -9.30 20.66
CA LEU A 107 5.96 -10.02 21.84
C LEU A 107 5.12 -11.26 22.15
N ASN A 108 4.25 -11.69 21.24
CA ASN A 108 3.60 -12.98 21.43
C ASN A 108 4.64 -14.11 21.37
N PRO A 109 4.50 -15.15 22.21
CA PRO A 109 5.45 -16.26 22.26
C PRO A 109 5.77 -16.87 20.89
N PRO A 110 4.80 -17.17 19.99
CA PRO A 110 5.11 -17.76 18.68
C PRO A 110 6.01 -16.87 17.79
N ASP A 111 5.88 -15.55 17.88
CA ASP A 111 6.72 -14.62 17.13
C ASP A 111 8.15 -14.59 17.70
N ILE A 112 8.30 -14.57 19.02
CA ILE A 112 9.62 -14.62 19.69
C ILE A 112 10.33 -15.94 19.35
N LEU A 113 9.64 -17.08 19.46
CA LEU A 113 10.20 -18.40 19.14
C LEU A 113 10.71 -18.46 17.69
N ARG A 114 9.91 -17.95 16.74
CA ARG A 114 10.26 -17.90 15.32
C ARG A 114 11.48 -17.03 15.04
N ALA A 115 11.59 -15.89 15.72
CA ALA A 115 12.74 -15.00 15.57
C ALA A 115 14.03 -15.65 16.09
N ILE A 116 13.98 -16.30 17.26
CA ILE A 116 15.12 -17.03 17.83
C ILE A 116 15.52 -18.20 16.92
N ALA A 117 14.57 -19.02 16.50
CA ALA A 117 14.82 -20.20 15.67
C ALA A 117 15.55 -19.83 14.36
N LEU A 118 15.09 -18.76 13.69
CA LEU A 118 15.73 -18.26 12.47
C LEU A 118 17.11 -17.65 12.73
N ALA A 119 17.29 -16.94 13.85
CA ALA A 119 18.59 -16.41 14.24
C ALA A 119 19.61 -17.51 14.53
N GLN A 120 19.22 -18.55 15.26
CA GLN A 120 20.05 -19.73 15.49
C GLN A 120 20.38 -20.47 14.19
N ALA A 121 19.47 -20.47 13.21
CA ALA A 121 19.71 -21.02 11.87
C ALA A 121 20.56 -20.12 10.96
N GLY A 122 20.96 -18.94 11.43
CA GLY A 122 21.92 -18.05 10.76
C GLY A 122 21.31 -16.88 9.98
N ALA A 123 20.06 -16.50 10.23
CA ALA A 123 19.41 -15.34 9.61
C ALA A 123 19.29 -14.15 10.57
N TRP A 124 19.46 -12.93 10.08
CA TRP A 124 19.01 -11.75 10.83
C TRP A 124 17.49 -11.74 10.89
N VAL A 125 16.90 -11.43 12.05
CA VAL A 125 15.45 -11.25 12.16
C VAL A 125 15.16 -9.89 12.76
N LEU A 126 14.32 -9.12 12.08
CA LEU A 126 13.84 -7.84 12.59
C LEU A 126 12.34 -7.97 12.85
N MET A 127 11.97 -8.07 14.12
CA MET A 127 10.59 -7.89 14.57
C MET A 127 10.36 -6.40 14.81
N TYR A 128 9.24 -5.85 14.34
CA TYR A 128 8.95 -4.42 14.51
C TYR A 128 7.47 -4.18 14.80
N ASP A 129 7.21 -3.09 15.51
CA ASP A 129 5.89 -2.72 15.98
C ASP A 129 4.98 -2.25 14.85
N MET A 130 3.73 -2.67 14.92
CA MET A 130 2.62 -1.96 14.29
C MET A 130 2.48 -0.58 14.91
N VAL A 131 1.87 0.34 14.16
CA VAL A 131 1.58 1.69 14.68
C VAL A 131 0.71 1.54 15.94
N GLY A 132 1.17 2.11 17.05
CA GLY A 132 0.47 2.12 18.34
C GLY A 132 0.53 0.82 19.14
N TYR A 133 1.39 -0.12 18.75
CA TYR A 133 1.66 -1.34 19.52
C TYR A 133 2.97 -1.25 20.29
N ASN A 134 3.00 -1.96 21.42
CA ASN A 134 4.18 -2.17 22.25
C ASN A 134 4.98 -0.88 22.54
N ASP A 135 6.11 -0.66 21.87
CA ASP A 135 7.00 0.48 22.14
C ASP A 135 6.75 1.66 21.19
N HIS A 136 5.89 1.50 20.17
CA HIS A 136 5.50 2.58 19.29
C HIS A 136 4.52 3.53 20.00
N PHE A 137 5.00 4.72 20.36
CA PHE A 137 4.26 5.69 21.18
C PHE A 137 3.64 6.86 20.40
N GLN A 138 4.11 7.13 19.17
CA GLN A 138 3.85 8.41 18.49
C GLN A 138 2.44 8.55 17.89
N LEU A 139 1.76 7.43 17.67
CA LEU A 139 0.37 7.37 17.22
C LEU A 139 -0.30 6.18 17.88
N ALA A 140 -1.57 6.33 18.23
CA ALA A 140 -2.42 5.22 18.63
C ALA A 140 -2.67 4.28 17.44
N HIS A 141 -3.03 3.02 17.73
CA HIS A 141 -3.29 2.03 16.68
C HIS A 141 -4.57 2.29 15.88
N LYS A 142 -5.57 2.89 16.53
CA LYS A 142 -6.83 3.34 15.93
C LYS A 142 -6.96 4.85 16.08
N PRO A 143 -6.13 5.65 15.38
CA PRO A 143 -6.25 7.09 15.42
C PRO A 143 -7.50 7.54 14.64
N ASN A 144 -7.94 8.76 14.89
CA ASN A 144 -9.02 9.37 14.12
C ASN A 144 -8.49 9.86 12.77
N GLU A 145 -8.34 8.96 11.80
CA GLU A 145 -7.93 9.34 10.44
C GLU A 145 -8.94 10.33 9.83
N THR A 146 -8.46 11.48 9.37
CA THR A 146 -9.30 12.54 8.80
C THR A 146 -9.26 12.54 7.27
N GLU A 147 -10.23 13.21 6.65
CA GLU A 147 -10.17 13.45 5.20
C GLU A 147 -8.92 14.25 4.79
N ALA A 148 -8.41 15.11 5.68
CA ALA A 148 -7.15 15.82 5.45
C ALA A 148 -5.98 14.84 5.33
N TRP A 149 -5.88 13.84 6.23
CA TRP A 149 -4.85 12.80 6.13
C TRP A 149 -4.89 12.11 4.77
N HIS A 150 -6.08 11.67 4.36
CA HIS A 150 -6.26 10.94 3.10
C HIS A 150 -5.93 11.80 1.89
N ARG A 151 -6.30 13.09 1.84
CA ARG A 151 -5.92 14.00 0.76
C ARG A 151 -4.41 14.13 0.57
N TRP A 152 -3.65 14.00 1.65
CA TRP A 152 -2.19 13.99 1.64
C TRP A 152 -1.58 12.60 1.44
N GLY A 153 -2.40 11.57 1.18
CA GLY A 153 -1.96 10.18 1.04
C GLY A 153 -1.41 9.59 2.34
N PHE A 154 -1.78 10.16 3.48
CA PHE A 154 -1.41 9.68 4.81
C PHE A 154 -2.53 8.82 5.38
N SER A 155 -2.17 7.64 5.90
CA SER A 155 -3.06 6.71 6.60
C SER A 155 -2.18 5.79 7.46
N VAL A 156 -2.76 5.14 8.47
CA VAL A 156 -2.02 4.18 9.30
C VAL A 156 -1.50 3.01 8.46
N ALA A 157 -2.32 2.51 7.52
CA ALA A 157 -1.89 1.46 6.60
C ALA A 157 -0.73 1.89 5.68
N GLY A 158 -0.80 3.12 5.15
CA GLY A 158 0.28 3.71 4.37
C GLY A 158 1.56 3.85 5.19
N LEU A 159 1.46 4.34 6.42
CA LEU A 159 2.57 4.51 7.35
C LEU A 159 3.21 3.17 7.76
N GLN A 160 2.43 2.12 8.00
CA GLN A 160 2.96 0.78 8.26
C GLN A 160 3.69 0.19 7.04
N THR A 161 3.16 0.44 5.83
CA THR A 161 3.83 0.02 4.59
C THR A 161 5.14 0.78 4.40
N TRP A 162 5.15 2.09 4.67
CA TRP A 162 6.35 2.93 4.69
C TRP A 162 7.39 2.45 5.70
N ASN A 163 6.95 2.13 6.92
CA ASN A 163 7.80 1.57 7.97
C ASN A 163 8.44 0.25 7.55
N SER A 164 7.66 -0.65 6.93
CA SER A 164 8.17 -1.92 6.40
C SER A 164 9.21 -1.71 5.28
N LEU A 165 9.00 -0.73 4.40
CA LEU A 165 9.98 -0.33 3.38
C LEU A 165 11.27 0.23 3.99
N CYS A 166 11.14 1.07 5.02
CA CYS A 166 12.29 1.63 5.73
C CYS A 166 13.08 0.55 6.46
N ALA A 167 12.40 -0.40 7.10
CA ALA A 167 13.02 -1.56 7.74
C ALA A 167 13.77 -2.43 6.73
N PHE A 168 13.16 -2.70 5.57
CA PHE A 168 13.83 -3.40 4.46
C PHE A 168 15.10 -2.67 4.01
N GLU A 169 14.98 -1.37 3.71
CA GLU A 169 16.09 -0.57 3.19
C GLU A 169 17.22 -0.45 4.22
N TRP A 170 16.88 -0.33 5.51
CA TRP A 170 17.88 -0.33 6.59
C TRP A 170 18.62 -1.67 6.66
N LEU A 171 17.91 -2.81 6.65
CA LEU A 171 18.53 -4.14 6.65
C LEU A 171 19.42 -4.35 5.42
N ALA A 172 18.95 -3.95 4.24
CA ALA A 172 19.69 -4.09 2.97
C ALA A 172 21.01 -3.30 2.95
N ARG A 173 21.16 -2.29 3.82
CA ARG A 173 22.39 -1.48 3.96
C ARG A 173 23.37 -2.02 4.98
N GLN A 174 23.00 -3.03 5.79
CA GLN A 174 23.92 -3.58 6.78
C GLN A 174 24.99 -4.43 6.07
N PRO A 175 26.29 -4.19 6.30
CA PRO A 175 27.36 -4.89 5.58
C PRO A 175 27.39 -6.40 5.84
N GLU A 176 26.83 -6.85 6.96
CA GLU A 176 26.70 -8.25 7.36
C GLU A 176 25.45 -8.94 6.79
N VAL A 177 24.53 -8.19 6.17
CA VAL A 177 23.30 -8.72 5.57
C VAL A 177 23.47 -8.87 4.06
N ASP A 178 23.04 -10.02 3.54
CA ASP A 178 22.93 -10.25 2.12
C ASP A 178 21.61 -9.65 1.62
N ALA A 179 21.69 -8.45 1.04
CA ALA A 179 20.54 -7.72 0.51
C ALA A 179 19.72 -8.50 -0.54
N LYS A 180 20.27 -9.55 -1.15
CA LYS A 180 19.55 -10.41 -2.11
C LYS A 180 18.75 -11.53 -1.44
N ARG A 181 18.90 -11.72 -0.11
CA ARG A 181 18.25 -12.78 0.67
C ARG A 181 17.51 -12.21 1.87
N ILE A 182 16.72 -11.16 1.64
CA ILE A 182 15.83 -10.56 2.65
C ILE A 182 14.39 -11.00 2.36
N GLY A 183 13.79 -11.78 3.25
CA GLY A 183 12.38 -12.18 3.18
C GLY A 183 11.48 -11.36 4.11
N CYS A 184 10.16 -11.56 4.00
CA CYS A 184 9.19 -11.03 4.95
C CYS A 184 8.13 -12.09 5.29
N SER A 185 7.75 -12.19 6.57
CA SER A 185 6.68 -13.09 7.01
C SER A 185 6.00 -12.64 8.30
N GLY A 186 4.68 -12.59 8.26
CA GLY A 186 3.81 -12.28 9.39
C GLY A 186 2.44 -12.94 9.25
N ILE A 187 1.73 -13.01 10.37
CA ILE A 187 0.41 -13.62 10.50
C ILE A 187 -0.68 -12.54 10.63
N SER A 188 -1.88 -12.82 10.09
CA SER A 188 -3.05 -11.93 10.21
C SER A 188 -2.74 -10.52 9.66
N GLY A 189 -2.90 -9.45 10.45
CA GLY A 189 -2.44 -8.10 10.07
C GLY A 189 -0.95 -8.02 9.64
N GLY A 190 -0.08 -8.88 10.19
CA GLY A 190 1.31 -9.04 9.73
C GLY A 190 1.41 -9.73 8.37
N GLY A 191 0.45 -10.58 8.04
CA GLY A 191 0.27 -11.14 6.69
C GLY A 191 -0.11 -10.05 5.69
N THR A 192 -0.96 -9.10 6.08
CA THR A 192 -1.27 -7.89 5.28
C THR A 192 -0.03 -7.07 5.00
N GLN A 193 0.76 -6.76 6.03
CA GLN A 193 2.04 -6.05 5.87
C GLN A 193 3.01 -6.82 4.95
N THR A 194 3.05 -8.16 5.07
CA THR A 194 3.91 -9.02 4.26
C THR A 194 3.58 -8.93 2.77
N PHE A 195 2.31 -9.11 2.38
CA PHE A 195 1.96 -9.06 0.96
C PHE A 195 1.96 -7.65 0.38
N LEU A 196 1.70 -6.61 1.20
CA LEU A 196 1.84 -5.22 0.76
C LEU A 196 3.30 -4.87 0.50
N LEU A 197 4.23 -5.23 1.41
CA LEU A 197 5.66 -5.04 1.18
C LEU A 197 6.13 -5.80 -0.06
N ALA A 198 5.71 -7.06 -0.23
CA ALA A 198 6.03 -7.82 -1.42
C ALA A 198 5.51 -7.13 -2.70
N ALA A 199 4.33 -6.51 -2.67
CA ALA A 199 3.80 -5.79 -3.83
C ALA A 199 4.63 -4.54 -4.21
N VAL A 200 5.19 -3.82 -3.23
CA VAL A 200 5.83 -2.51 -3.48
C VAL A 200 7.36 -2.52 -3.48
N GLU A 201 8.01 -3.54 -2.91
CA GLU A 201 9.46 -3.71 -2.89
C GLU A 201 9.89 -4.88 -3.80
N PRO A 202 10.35 -4.62 -5.03
CA PRO A 202 10.75 -5.66 -5.97
C PRO A 202 12.03 -6.41 -5.56
N ARG A 203 12.87 -5.86 -4.66
CA ARG A 203 14.11 -6.51 -4.18
C ARG A 203 13.87 -7.52 -3.06
N LEU A 204 12.68 -7.57 -2.46
CA LEU A 204 12.34 -8.58 -1.44
C LEU A 204 12.50 -9.97 -2.05
N ALA A 205 13.26 -10.85 -1.40
CA ALA A 205 13.65 -12.14 -1.95
C ALA A 205 12.51 -13.16 -1.93
N CYS A 206 11.70 -13.17 -0.87
CA CYS A 206 10.58 -14.09 -0.68
C CYS A 206 9.55 -13.52 0.31
N ALA A 207 8.32 -14.02 0.27
CA ALA A 207 7.25 -13.59 1.18
C ALA A 207 6.44 -14.78 1.70
N ALA A 208 6.12 -14.79 2.99
CA ALA A 208 5.25 -15.81 3.57
C ALA A 208 4.10 -15.17 4.38
N PRO A 209 3.00 -14.76 3.72
CA PRO A 209 1.82 -14.28 4.41
C PRO A 209 1.06 -15.46 5.04
N VAL A 210 0.79 -15.37 6.34
CA VAL A 210 0.18 -16.45 7.13
C VAL A 210 -1.22 -16.05 7.58
N LYS A 211 -2.21 -16.90 7.32
CA LYS A 211 -3.59 -16.80 7.82
C LYS A 211 -4.21 -15.40 7.61
N MET A 212 -4.05 -14.85 6.40
CA MET A 212 -4.58 -13.52 6.05
C MET A 212 -5.10 -13.40 4.61
N VAL A 213 -4.41 -13.99 3.64
CA VAL A 213 -4.83 -13.86 2.23
C VAL A 213 -6.08 -14.71 2.03
N SER A 214 -7.20 -14.07 1.72
CA SER A 214 -8.51 -14.71 1.56
C SER A 214 -9.35 -13.99 0.50
N THR A 215 -10.33 -14.69 -0.06
CA THR A 215 -11.27 -14.09 -1.02
C THR A 215 -12.34 -13.23 -0.35
N THR A 216 -12.59 -13.49 0.93
CA THR A 216 -13.55 -12.84 1.85
C THR A 216 -12.78 -12.39 3.09
N MET A 217 -13.20 -11.31 3.77
CA MET A 217 -12.42 -10.64 4.83
C MET A 217 -11.08 -10.08 4.34
N GLN A 218 -11.07 -8.79 4.02
CA GLN A 218 -9.91 -8.11 3.42
C GLN A 218 -8.96 -7.46 4.44
N GLY A 219 -9.32 -7.41 5.71
CA GLY A 219 -8.61 -6.74 6.80
C GLY A 219 -9.60 -6.02 7.70
N GLY A 220 -9.63 -6.37 8.97
CA GLY A 220 -10.60 -5.84 9.95
C GLY A 220 -10.17 -4.53 10.61
N CYS A 221 -8.96 -4.05 10.31
CA CYS A 221 -8.41 -2.82 10.88
C CYS A 221 -8.05 -1.78 9.80
N LEU A 222 -8.13 -0.49 10.13
CA LEU A 222 -7.71 0.60 9.23
C LEU A 222 -6.23 0.51 8.85
N CYS A 223 -5.40 -0.09 9.71
CA CYS A 223 -3.98 -0.34 9.43
C CYS A 223 -3.72 -1.33 8.27
N GLU A 224 -4.78 -1.97 7.75
CA GLU A 224 -4.80 -2.92 6.63
C GLU A 224 -5.53 -2.37 5.38
N ASN A 225 -6.09 -1.17 5.51
CA ASN A 225 -7.08 -0.60 4.59
C ASN A 225 -6.75 0.87 4.26
N PRO A 226 -5.68 1.15 3.50
CA PRO A 226 -5.44 2.49 3.00
C PRO A 226 -6.54 2.89 2.00
N PRO A 227 -6.87 4.19 1.90
CA PRO A 227 -7.83 4.69 0.92
C PRO A 227 -7.50 4.21 -0.50
N LEU A 228 -8.56 3.81 -1.22
CA LEU A 228 -8.57 3.35 -2.60
C LEU A 228 -7.87 2.01 -2.87
N LEU A 229 -7.24 1.34 -1.89
CA LEU A 229 -6.44 0.13 -2.12
C LEU A 229 -7.17 -0.97 -2.92
N ARG A 230 -8.45 -1.20 -2.64
CA ARG A 230 -9.20 -2.37 -3.10
C ARG A 230 -10.25 -2.06 -4.18
N LEU A 231 -10.05 -0.98 -4.94
CA LEU A 231 -10.93 -0.63 -6.06
C LEU A 231 -11.01 -1.72 -7.15
N PHE A 232 -9.93 -2.47 -7.37
CA PHE A 232 -9.81 -3.41 -8.50
C PHE A 232 -9.35 -4.81 -8.12
N ALA A 233 -8.97 -5.00 -6.86
CA ALA A 233 -8.25 -6.16 -6.39
C ALA A 233 -8.65 -6.45 -4.94
N CYS A 234 -8.47 -7.69 -4.54
CA CYS A 234 -8.52 -8.16 -3.17
C CYS A 234 -7.14 -8.68 -2.75
N ASN A 235 -7.03 -9.22 -1.54
CA ASN A 235 -5.82 -9.80 -0.99
C ASN A 235 -5.13 -10.81 -1.94
N PRO A 236 -5.84 -11.73 -2.64
CA PRO A 236 -5.20 -12.69 -3.54
C PRO A 236 -4.43 -12.03 -4.69
N GLU A 237 -5.03 -11.03 -5.33
CA GLU A 237 -4.40 -10.30 -6.44
C GLU A 237 -3.19 -9.49 -5.99
N ILE A 238 -3.25 -8.88 -4.80
CA ILE A 238 -2.12 -8.13 -4.24
C ILE A 238 -1.00 -9.10 -3.84
N ALA A 239 -1.33 -10.23 -3.20
CA ALA A 239 -0.37 -11.27 -2.85
C ALA A 239 0.33 -11.86 -4.09
N ALA A 240 -0.42 -12.06 -5.18
CA ALA A 240 0.11 -12.56 -6.45
C ALA A 240 1.18 -11.63 -7.06
N LEU A 241 1.26 -10.35 -6.66
CA LEU A 241 2.34 -9.43 -7.09
C LEU A 241 3.73 -9.85 -6.60
N CYS A 242 3.82 -10.80 -5.66
CA CYS A 242 5.08 -11.44 -5.30
C CYS A 242 5.71 -12.18 -6.48
N ALA A 243 4.89 -12.83 -7.33
CA ALA A 243 5.37 -13.63 -8.44
C ALA A 243 6.30 -12.82 -9.37
N PRO A 244 7.42 -13.40 -9.83
CA PRO A 244 7.83 -14.82 -9.73
C PRO A 244 8.75 -15.15 -8.53
N ARG A 245 8.77 -14.33 -7.47
CA ARG A 245 9.60 -14.59 -6.28
C ARG A 245 8.96 -15.66 -5.40
N PRO A 246 9.71 -16.46 -4.65
CA PRO A 246 9.15 -17.48 -3.78
C PRO A 246 8.08 -16.96 -2.80
N MET A 247 6.96 -17.68 -2.70
CA MET A 247 5.92 -17.44 -1.71
C MET A 247 5.50 -18.74 -1.03
N LEU A 248 5.40 -18.70 0.31
CA LEU A 248 4.68 -19.69 1.10
C LEU A 248 3.38 -19.06 1.62
N LEU A 249 2.24 -19.53 1.11
CA LEU A 249 0.94 -19.19 1.67
C LEU A 249 0.60 -20.22 2.76
N ILE A 250 0.34 -19.76 3.98
CA ILE A 250 -0.21 -20.63 5.04
C ILE A 250 -1.64 -20.17 5.31
N SER A 251 -2.60 -21.11 5.27
CA SER A 251 -4.01 -20.87 5.63
C SER A 251 -4.47 -21.86 6.69
N ASP A 252 -5.67 -21.66 7.21
CA ASP A 252 -6.25 -22.49 8.26
C ASP A 252 -7.75 -22.73 8.01
N SER A 253 -8.24 -23.92 8.36
CA SER A 253 -9.68 -24.24 8.25
C SER A 253 -10.54 -23.51 9.28
N GLY A 254 -9.94 -23.02 10.37
CA GLY A 254 -10.63 -22.36 11.48
C GLY A 254 -10.77 -20.84 11.35
N ASP A 255 -10.36 -20.23 10.24
CA ASP A 255 -10.48 -18.77 10.03
C ASP A 255 -10.96 -18.40 8.62
N TRP A 256 -10.95 -17.10 8.30
CA TRP A 256 -11.38 -16.57 6.99
C TRP A 256 -10.57 -17.07 5.78
N THR A 257 -9.47 -17.78 6.01
CA THR A 257 -8.66 -18.43 4.97
C THR A 257 -9.06 -19.88 4.69
N ALA A 258 -10.18 -20.34 5.26
CA ALA A 258 -10.70 -21.71 5.08
C ALA A 258 -10.90 -22.10 3.61
N ASP A 259 -11.29 -21.16 2.75
CA ASP A 259 -11.53 -21.40 1.32
C ASP A 259 -10.28 -21.27 0.43
N ASN A 260 -9.10 -21.12 1.04
CA ASN A 260 -7.86 -20.98 0.29
C ASN A 260 -7.53 -22.19 -0.58
N PRO A 261 -7.69 -23.45 -0.14
CA PRO A 261 -7.41 -24.61 -0.99
C PRO A 261 -8.20 -24.60 -2.30
N GLU A 262 -9.45 -24.14 -2.27
CA GLU A 262 -10.36 -24.15 -3.42
C GLU A 262 -10.27 -22.87 -4.27
N LYS A 263 -9.97 -21.71 -3.65
CA LYS A 263 -10.08 -20.41 -4.34
C LYS A 263 -8.77 -19.65 -4.49
N VAL A 264 -8.00 -19.49 -3.42
CA VAL A 264 -6.83 -18.60 -3.41
C VAL A 264 -5.58 -19.29 -3.93
N ALA A 265 -5.30 -20.51 -3.44
CA ALA A 265 -4.11 -21.25 -3.83
C ALA A 265 -4.11 -21.67 -5.31
N PRO A 266 -5.23 -22.11 -5.92
CA PRO A 266 -5.28 -22.38 -7.36
C PRO A 266 -4.97 -21.14 -8.21
N PHE A 267 -5.52 -19.98 -7.83
CA PHE A 267 -5.25 -18.71 -8.51
C PHE A 267 -3.77 -18.32 -8.42
N LEU A 268 -3.16 -18.36 -7.22
CA LEU A 268 -1.75 -18.06 -7.04
C LEU A 268 -0.85 -19.03 -7.80
N ARG A 269 -1.13 -20.34 -7.73
CA ARG A 269 -0.39 -21.35 -8.50
C ARG A 269 -0.44 -21.03 -10.00
N ARG A 270 -1.62 -20.71 -10.53
CA ARG A 270 -1.79 -20.34 -11.94
C ARG A 270 -0.93 -19.13 -12.32
N VAL A 271 -0.84 -18.11 -11.46
CA VAL A 271 0.04 -16.96 -11.69
C VAL A 271 1.51 -17.41 -11.81
N TYR A 272 1.99 -18.30 -10.95
CA TYR A 272 3.38 -18.78 -11.01
C TYR A 272 3.65 -19.68 -12.23
N GLU A 273 2.67 -20.46 -12.66
CA GLU A 273 2.74 -21.23 -13.93
C GLU A 273 2.94 -20.31 -15.14
N LEU A 274 2.30 -19.13 -15.18
CA LEU A 274 2.50 -18.15 -16.26
C LEU A 274 3.95 -17.66 -16.35
N TYR A 275 4.71 -17.73 -15.25
CA TYR A 275 6.14 -17.40 -15.20
C TYR A 275 7.05 -18.62 -15.38
N GLY A 276 6.50 -19.83 -15.53
CA GLY A 276 7.25 -21.07 -15.66
C GLY A 276 7.99 -21.50 -14.38
N VAL A 277 7.51 -21.05 -13.21
CA VAL A 277 8.13 -21.34 -11.89
C VAL A 277 7.10 -21.79 -10.83
N PRO A 278 6.21 -22.75 -11.12
CA PRO A 278 5.17 -23.18 -10.18
C PRO A 278 5.73 -23.66 -8.83
N GLU A 279 6.95 -24.22 -8.81
CA GLU A 279 7.65 -24.70 -7.62
C GLU A 279 8.00 -23.60 -6.61
N ARG A 280 8.00 -22.33 -7.05
CA ARG A 280 8.24 -21.17 -6.17
C ARG A 280 7.00 -20.77 -5.37
N PHE A 281 5.83 -21.31 -5.68
CA PHE A 281 4.63 -21.14 -4.87
C PHE A 281 4.33 -22.41 -4.08
N GLN A 282 4.28 -22.28 -2.76
CA GLN A 282 3.87 -23.35 -1.86
C GLN A 282 2.65 -22.90 -1.05
N HIS A 283 1.72 -23.82 -0.83
CA HIS A 283 0.55 -23.59 0.00
C HIS A 283 0.47 -24.70 1.05
N ALA A 284 0.24 -24.33 2.30
CA ALA A 284 -0.01 -25.25 3.38
C ALA A 284 -1.28 -24.84 4.12
N HIS A 285 -2.19 -25.79 4.34
CA HIS A 285 -3.48 -25.57 4.97
C HIS A 285 -3.53 -26.32 6.29
N MET A 286 -3.77 -25.59 7.37
CA MET A 286 -3.64 -26.05 8.75
C MET A 286 -5.02 -26.21 9.41
N GLN A 287 -5.02 -26.80 10.60
CA GLN A 287 -6.20 -26.94 11.46
C GLN A 287 -5.87 -26.49 12.91
N GLU A 288 -5.02 -25.48 13.05
CA GLU A 288 -4.56 -24.97 14.34
C GLU A 288 -5.41 -23.76 14.82
N GLY A 289 -6.33 -23.26 13.99
CA GLY A 289 -7.06 -22.03 14.26
C GLY A 289 -6.23 -20.77 13.93
N HIS A 290 -6.68 -19.60 14.37
CA HIS A 290 -6.08 -18.32 13.98
C HIS A 290 -4.80 -17.96 14.77
N GLU A 291 -3.80 -18.83 14.73
CA GLU A 291 -2.50 -18.68 15.40
C GLU A 291 -1.33 -19.10 14.51
N PHE A 292 -0.10 -18.68 14.82
CA PHE A 292 1.11 -19.19 14.16
C PHE A 292 1.63 -20.41 14.93
N GLY A 293 0.80 -21.46 14.96
CA GLY A 293 1.00 -22.68 15.74
C GLY A 293 2.24 -23.49 15.36
N GLN A 294 2.49 -24.56 16.10
CA GLN A 294 3.69 -25.38 15.95
C GLN A 294 3.80 -26.03 14.56
N GLU A 295 2.71 -26.53 14.00
CA GLU A 295 2.69 -27.14 12.66
C GLU A 295 2.94 -26.10 11.58
N SER A 296 2.28 -24.93 11.70
CA SER A 296 2.53 -23.75 10.86
C SER A 296 4.01 -23.35 10.90
N ARG A 297 4.62 -23.25 12.09
CA ARG A 297 6.04 -22.91 12.25
C ARG A 297 6.94 -23.98 11.65
N ALA A 298 6.64 -25.26 11.82
CA ALA A 298 7.45 -26.34 11.25
C ALA A 298 7.50 -26.32 9.72
N VAL A 299 6.36 -26.05 9.06
CA VAL A 299 6.31 -25.86 7.59
C VAL A 299 7.09 -24.61 7.18
N TYR A 300 6.86 -23.50 7.88
CA TYR A 300 7.55 -22.24 7.65
C TYR A 300 9.09 -22.37 7.77
N TYR A 301 9.59 -23.08 8.79
CA TYR A 301 11.01 -23.30 9.01
C TYR A 301 11.68 -24.08 7.89
N ARG A 302 11.05 -25.18 7.44
CA ARG A 302 11.57 -25.95 6.29
C ARG A 302 11.64 -25.09 5.04
N TRP A 303 10.59 -24.31 4.77
CA TRP A 303 10.55 -23.40 3.63
C TRP A 303 11.63 -22.30 3.72
N CYS A 304 11.81 -21.69 4.89
CA CYS A 304 12.86 -20.67 5.10
C CYS A 304 14.26 -21.25 4.89
N ALA A 305 14.52 -22.45 5.42
CA ALA A 305 15.81 -23.12 5.28
C ALA A 305 16.19 -23.32 3.82
N GLN A 306 15.24 -23.80 3.01
CA GLN A 306 15.43 -23.99 1.57
C GLN A 306 15.53 -22.66 0.82
N THR A 307 14.60 -21.74 1.06
CA THR A 307 14.43 -20.52 0.26
C THR A 307 15.54 -19.49 0.51
N LEU A 308 16.00 -19.36 1.75
CA LEU A 308 17.05 -18.41 2.14
C LEU A 308 18.45 -19.06 2.21
N GLY A 309 18.53 -20.38 2.06
CA GLY A 309 19.79 -21.13 2.23
C GLY A 309 20.32 -20.98 3.65
N LEU A 310 19.50 -21.30 4.65
CA LEU A 310 19.92 -21.28 6.06
C LEU A 310 20.87 -22.44 6.35
N ARG A 311 21.65 -22.33 7.43
CA ARG A 311 22.68 -23.34 7.77
C ARG A 311 22.08 -24.67 8.21
N GLN A 312 20.87 -24.62 8.74
CA GLN A 312 20.10 -25.75 9.22
C GLN A 312 18.61 -25.43 9.13
N ILE A 313 17.76 -26.44 9.28
CA ILE A 313 16.32 -26.22 9.45
C ILE A 313 16.11 -25.63 10.86
N PRO A 314 15.49 -24.44 10.99
CA PRO A 314 15.16 -23.87 12.29
C PRO A 314 14.29 -24.82 13.12
N ARG A 315 14.41 -24.72 14.44
CA ARG A 315 13.60 -25.44 15.42
C ARG A 315 13.22 -24.48 16.53
N ASP A 316 12.04 -24.66 17.11
CA ASP A 316 11.65 -23.87 18.27
C ASP A 316 12.69 -24.05 19.39
N PRO A 317 13.17 -22.94 20.00
CA PRO A 317 14.13 -23.02 21.09
C PRO A 317 13.46 -23.54 22.36
N THR A 318 14.27 -24.00 23.32
CA THR A 318 13.82 -24.36 24.67
C THR A 318 13.77 -23.16 25.62
N ILE A 319 13.97 -21.93 25.12
CA ILE A 319 13.95 -20.71 25.92
C ILE A 319 12.49 -20.26 26.10
N GLU A 320 12.10 -20.01 27.34
CA GLU A 320 10.81 -19.39 27.68
C GLU A 320 10.76 -17.94 27.17
N PRO A 321 9.88 -17.58 26.22
CA PRO A 321 9.83 -16.25 25.62
C PRO A 321 9.68 -15.09 26.61
N GLU A 322 8.97 -15.32 27.71
CA GLU A 322 8.70 -14.36 28.78
C GLU A 322 9.99 -13.88 29.44
N SER A 323 11.00 -14.75 29.53
CA SER A 323 12.31 -14.40 30.09
C SER A 323 13.07 -13.35 29.27
N LEU A 324 12.72 -13.19 27.99
CA LEU A 324 13.36 -12.24 27.07
C LEU A 324 12.65 -10.89 26.99
N LEU A 325 11.47 -10.72 27.58
CA LEU A 325 10.69 -9.48 27.44
C LEU A 325 11.48 -8.21 27.78
N PRO A 326 12.33 -8.15 28.84
CA PRO A 326 13.15 -6.98 29.11
C PRO A 326 14.13 -6.64 27.99
N ALA A 327 14.68 -7.66 27.30
CA ALA A 327 15.60 -7.48 26.18
C ALA A 327 14.88 -7.08 24.88
N LEU A 328 13.57 -7.32 24.80
CA LEU A 328 12.75 -7.03 23.63
C LEU A 328 12.08 -5.66 23.69
N ARG A 329 11.90 -5.04 24.87
CA ARG A 329 11.42 -3.65 25.00
C ARG A 329 12.47 -2.67 24.50
N VAL A 330 12.04 -1.63 23.79
CA VAL A 330 12.97 -0.70 23.13
C VAL A 330 13.42 0.39 24.08
N TRP A 331 12.48 1.01 24.78
CA TRP A 331 12.77 2.19 25.58
C TRP A 331 13.14 1.80 27.01
N GLY A 332 14.23 2.37 27.53
CA GLY A 332 14.76 2.13 28.86
C GLY A 332 15.69 3.26 29.31
N GLU A 333 16.34 3.12 30.46
CA GLU A 333 17.30 4.13 30.96
C GLU A 333 18.51 4.30 30.02
N ASP A 334 18.95 3.20 29.43
CA ASP A 334 20.05 3.09 28.46
C ASP A 334 19.67 3.50 27.03
N LEU A 335 18.36 3.52 26.73
CA LEU A 335 17.81 4.00 25.46
C LEU A 335 16.49 4.75 25.72
N PRO A 336 16.54 6.00 26.20
CA PRO A 336 15.32 6.75 26.54
C PRO A 336 14.55 7.16 25.29
N ARG A 337 13.22 7.31 25.45
CA ARG A 337 12.37 7.88 24.39
C ARG A 337 12.85 9.29 24.01
N PRO A 338 12.98 9.63 22.72
CA PRO A 338 13.31 10.99 22.31
C PRO A 338 12.23 11.98 22.74
N LYS A 339 12.60 12.98 23.54
CA LYS A 339 11.65 13.95 24.14
C LYS A 339 10.94 14.84 23.12
N GLU A 340 11.61 15.16 22.02
CA GLU A 340 11.11 16.04 20.95
C GLU A 340 10.44 15.27 19.80
N ALA A 341 10.11 13.99 20.00
CA ALA A 341 9.42 13.21 18.98
C ALA A 341 7.98 13.70 18.80
N PRO A 342 7.49 13.90 17.56
CA PRO A 342 6.09 14.25 17.32
C PRO A 342 5.16 13.15 17.81
N GLU A 343 4.02 13.53 18.38
CA GLU A 343 2.95 12.61 18.77
C GLU A 343 1.59 13.09 18.24
N GLY A 344 0.67 12.17 17.97
CA GLY A 344 -0.66 12.49 17.48
C GLY A 344 -0.63 13.24 16.15
N GLU A 345 -1.39 14.33 16.05
CA GLU A 345 -1.50 15.11 14.82
C GLU A 345 -0.17 15.72 14.37
N ALA A 346 0.78 15.96 15.29
CA ALA A 346 2.10 16.49 14.94
C ALA A 346 2.87 15.57 13.98
N VAL A 347 2.62 14.26 14.01
CA VAL A 347 3.21 13.30 13.07
C VAL A 347 2.73 13.59 11.65
N PHE A 348 1.43 13.83 11.49
CA PHE A 348 0.83 14.18 10.19
C PHE A 348 1.31 15.55 9.70
N GLU A 349 1.32 16.56 10.56
CA GLU A 349 1.79 17.90 10.22
C GLU A 349 3.25 17.90 9.76
N GLN A 350 4.09 17.11 10.43
CA GLN A 350 5.49 16.95 10.03
C GLN A 350 5.62 16.22 8.70
N TYR A 351 4.88 15.13 8.48
CA TYR A 351 4.83 14.46 7.18
C TYR A 351 4.40 15.43 6.07
N ARG A 352 3.34 16.22 6.30
CA ARG A 352 2.82 17.21 5.35
C ARG A 352 3.91 18.21 4.96
N ALA A 353 4.57 18.82 5.94
CA ALA A 353 5.64 19.79 5.72
C ALA A 353 6.79 19.19 4.88
N GLN A 354 7.13 17.92 5.08
CA GLN A 354 8.17 17.23 4.30
C GLN A 354 7.74 16.99 2.84
N VAL A 355 6.48 16.63 2.61
CA VAL A 355 5.94 16.50 1.25
C VAL A 355 5.91 17.86 0.55
N GLU A 356 5.40 18.90 1.22
CA GLU A 356 5.36 20.28 0.72
C GLU A 356 6.73 20.79 0.31
N ALA A 357 7.74 20.63 1.18
CA ALA A 357 9.11 21.04 0.89
C ALA A 357 9.72 20.30 -0.32
N ALA A 358 9.28 19.08 -0.60
CA ALA A 358 9.81 18.26 -1.68
C ALA A 358 9.07 18.45 -3.02
N LEU A 359 7.82 18.93 -3.01
CA LEU A 359 6.98 19.13 -4.19
C LEU A 359 7.66 19.99 -5.29
N PRO A 360 8.24 21.17 -5.01
CA PRO A 360 8.85 22.00 -6.06
C PRO A 360 9.98 21.29 -6.82
N ARG A 361 10.76 20.46 -6.13
CA ARG A 361 11.83 19.66 -6.74
C ARG A 361 11.24 18.53 -7.57
N TRP A 362 10.22 17.84 -7.06
CA TRP A 362 9.53 16.78 -7.79
C TRP A 362 8.91 17.31 -9.08
N LEU A 363 8.21 18.46 -9.04
CA LEU A 363 7.58 19.06 -10.23
C LEU A 363 8.55 19.42 -11.36
N ARG A 364 9.85 19.56 -11.07
CA ARG A 364 10.90 19.76 -12.09
C ARG A 364 11.43 18.45 -12.68
N ASN A 365 11.12 17.31 -12.08
CA ASN A 365 11.53 15.99 -12.57
C ASN A 365 10.77 15.67 -13.87
N ARG A 366 11.48 15.10 -14.86
CA ARG A 366 10.90 14.62 -16.12
C ARG A 366 9.79 13.58 -15.90
N ALA A 367 9.87 12.80 -14.83
CA ALA A 367 8.88 11.77 -14.49
C ALA A 367 7.58 12.34 -13.88
N ALA A 368 7.59 13.57 -13.35
CA ALA A 368 6.48 14.11 -12.56
C ALA A 368 5.14 14.11 -13.31
N LYS A 369 5.15 14.48 -14.59
CA LYS A 369 3.94 14.46 -15.43
C LYS A 369 3.35 13.05 -15.55
N GLN A 370 4.19 12.03 -15.69
CA GLN A 370 3.74 10.65 -15.83
C GLN A 370 3.28 10.07 -14.49
N GLU A 371 3.99 10.33 -13.39
CA GLU A 371 3.58 9.92 -12.05
C GLU A 371 2.28 10.59 -11.62
N MET A 372 2.12 11.89 -11.90
CA MET A 372 0.88 12.63 -11.66
C MET A 372 -0.28 12.02 -12.46
N ARG A 373 -0.06 11.70 -13.74
CA ARG A 373 -1.07 10.99 -14.56
C ARG A 373 -1.45 9.63 -13.98
N GLN A 374 -0.49 8.88 -13.43
CA GLN A 374 -0.73 7.59 -12.78
C GLN A 374 -1.52 7.74 -11.46
N ALA A 375 -1.23 8.78 -10.69
CA ALA A 375 -1.98 9.12 -9.48
C ALA A 375 -3.44 9.47 -9.82
N LEU A 376 -3.67 10.33 -10.81
CA LEU A 376 -5.01 10.69 -11.27
C LEU A 376 -5.82 9.47 -11.72
N LEU A 377 -5.20 8.56 -12.50
CA LEU A 377 -5.82 7.30 -12.90
C LEU A 377 -6.25 6.44 -11.70
N SER A 378 -5.41 6.38 -10.67
CA SER A 378 -5.71 5.66 -9.43
C SER A 378 -6.85 6.31 -8.65
N MET A 379 -6.85 7.63 -8.53
CA MET A 379 -7.91 8.41 -7.85
C MET A 379 -9.27 8.20 -8.47
N VAL A 380 -9.35 8.16 -9.81
CA VAL A 380 -10.60 7.94 -10.53
C VAL A 380 -10.92 6.47 -10.74
N GLY A 381 -10.15 5.54 -10.18
CA GLY A 381 -10.45 4.13 -10.33
C GLY A 381 -10.45 3.66 -11.78
N LEU A 382 -9.43 4.02 -12.57
CA LEU A 382 -9.26 3.56 -13.94
C LEU A 382 -7.95 2.81 -14.16
N GLU A 383 -8.01 1.78 -15.02
CA GLU A 383 -6.87 0.93 -15.31
C GLU A 383 -5.84 1.62 -16.21
N ASN A 384 -6.38 2.19 -17.27
CA ASN A 384 -5.72 2.93 -18.31
C ASN A 384 -6.70 4.00 -18.75
N LEU A 385 -6.18 5.01 -19.45
CA LEU A 385 -7.08 5.84 -20.21
C LEU A 385 -7.57 5.04 -21.41
N PRO A 386 -8.89 5.06 -21.66
CA PRO A 386 -9.40 4.45 -22.86
C PRO A 386 -8.86 5.24 -24.07
N ARG A 387 -8.70 4.56 -25.22
CA ARG A 387 -8.03 5.14 -26.39
C ARG A 387 -8.82 6.37 -26.84
N MET A 388 -8.20 7.54 -26.77
CA MET A 388 -8.79 8.79 -27.23
C MET A 388 -8.47 8.97 -28.74
N PRO A 389 -9.46 8.93 -29.63
CA PRO A 389 -9.24 9.23 -31.04
C PRO A 389 -8.88 10.70 -31.24
N LYS A 390 -8.08 11.00 -32.28
CA LYS A 390 -7.81 12.38 -32.67
C LYS A 390 -9.07 12.94 -33.32
N PRO A 391 -9.50 14.17 -32.96
CA PRO A 391 -10.69 14.78 -33.55
C PRO A 391 -10.54 14.88 -35.07
N ARG A 392 -11.61 14.54 -35.81
CA ARG A 392 -11.69 14.73 -37.27
C ARG A 392 -12.12 16.18 -37.54
N LEU A 393 -11.65 16.77 -38.63
CA LEU A 393 -11.84 18.20 -38.98
C LEU A 393 -13.30 18.62 -39.29
N ARG A 394 -14.32 17.78 -39.06
CA ARG A 394 -15.72 18.14 -39.32
C ARG A 394 -16.35 18.76 -38.07
N ALA A 395 -16.86 19.96 -38.26
CA ALA A 395 -17.07 20.98 -37.24
C ALA A 395 -18.43 20.86 -36.53
N THR A 396 -18.37 20.55 -35.22
CA THR A 396 -19.24 21.11 -34.17
C THR A 396 -18.47 21.03 -32.86
N ALA A 397 -18.53 22.07 -32.02
CA ALA A 397 -17.83 22.10 -30.74
C ALA A 397 -18.81 21.93 -29.57
N CYS A 398 -18.46 21.07 -28.62
CA CYS A 398 -19.30 20.74 -27.47
C CYS A 398 -18.69 21.31 -26.18
N ILE A 399 -19.52 22.02 -25.42
CA ILE A 399 -19.20 22.50 -24.06
C ILE A 399 -19.77 21.50 -23.07
N ILE A 400 -18.92 20.96 -22.21
CA ILE A 400 -19.41 20.25 -21.02
C ILE A 400 -19.27 21.17 -19.82
N VAL A 401 -20.40 21.49 -19.19
CA VAL A 401 -20.45 22.26 -17.93
C VAL A 401 -20.64 21.29 -16.77
N ALA A 402 -19.65 21.23 -15.89
CA ALA A 402 -19.79 20.54 -14.62
C ALA A 402 -20.45 21.49 -13.61
N HIS A 403 -21.65 21.10 -13.16
CA HIS A 403 -22.48 21.72 -12.09
C HIS A 403 -23.46 22.85 -12.51
N GLU A 404 -24.57 22.96 -11.74
CA GLU A 404 -25.86 23.51 -12.19
C GLU A 404 -26.00 25.04 -12.18
N THR A 405 -25.13 25.78 -11.49
CA THR A 405 -25.43 27.18 -11.14
C THR A 405 -25.05 28.21 -12.22
N ASN A 406 -24.11 27.90 -13.13
CA ASN A 406 -23.58 28.88 -14.10
C ASN A 406 -23.78 28.54 -15.58
N VAL A 407 -24.56 27.50 -15.89
CA VAL A 407 -24.88 27.10 -17.29
C VAL A 407 -25.40 28.29 -18.13
N PRO A 408 -26.32 29.15 -17.65
CA PRO A 408 -26.83 30.28 -18.44
C PRO A 408 -25.75 31.32 -18.80
N ARG A 409 -24.87 31.65 -17.84
CA ARG A 409 -23.79 32.64 -18.05
C ARG A 409 -22.73 32.17 -19.04
N ILE A 410 -22.48 30.86 -19.09
CA ILE A 410 -21.57 30.25 -20.08
C ILE A 410 -22.22 30.25 -21.46
N ALA A 411 -23.53 29.94 -21.54
CA ALA A 411 -24.29 29.95 -22.78
C ALA A 411 -24.28 31.35 -23.46
N GLU A 412 -24.41 32.43 -22.68
CA GLU A 412 -24.33 33.81 -23.17
C GLU A 412 -22.96 34.14 -23.82
N ARG A 413 -21.87 33.57 -23.30
CA ARG A 413 -20.52 33.82 -23.80
C ARG A 413 -20.16 32.98 -25.02
N LEU A 414 -20.91 31.91 -25.29
CA LEU A 414 -20.58 30.92 -26.31
C LEU A 414 -21.84 30.45 -27.09
N PRO A 415 -22.58 31.36 -27.75
CA PRO A 415 -23.89 31.07 -28.35
C PRO A 415 -23.86 30.12 -29.56
N ALA A 416 -22.67 29.80 -30.09
CA ALA A 416 -22.49 29.01 -31.31
C ALA A 416 -22.14 27.53 -31.05
N LEU A 417 -22.21 27.04 -29.81
CA LEU A 417 -21.77 25.70 -29.40
C LEU A 417 -22.92 24.88 -28.79
N ASP A 418 -22.97 23.58 -29.09
CA ASP A 418 -23.91 22.66 -28.45
C ASP A 418 -23.45 22.39 -27.01
N MET A 419 -24.34 22.62 -26.04
CA MET A 419 -24.05 22.42 -24.62
C MET A 419 -24.54 21.05 -24.15
N LEU A 420 -23.62 20.22 -23.64
CA LEU A 420 -23.96 18.95 -23.03
C LEU A 420 -23.83 19.06 -21.51
N LYS A 421 -24.96 18.93 -20.81
CA LYS A 421 -24.98 18.85 -19.35
C LYS A 421 -24.70 17.41 -18.94
N VAL A 422 -23.58 17.19 -18.26
CA VAL A 422 -23.29 15.89 -17.61
C VAL A 422 -23.84 15.95 -16.19
N THR A 423 -25.01 15.35 -16.00
CA THR A 423 -25.62 15.21 -14.67
C THR A 423 -24.85 14.13 -13.90
N PRO A 424 -24.36 14.41 -12.68
CA PRO A 424 -23.58 13.46 -11.93
C PRO A 424 -24.42 12.23 -11.53
N PRO A 425 -23.80 11.04 -11.40
CA PRO A 425 -24.48 9.88 -10.83
C PRO A 425 -24.97 10.19 -9.41
N ARG A 426 -26.14 9.64 -9.05
CA ARG A 426 -26.75 9.83 -7.72
C ARG A 426 -25.73 9.50 -6.62
N ARG A 427 -25.56 10.40 -5.66
CA ARG A 427 -24.69 10.21 -4.49
C ARG A 427 -25.12 8.93 -3.79
N LEU A 428 -24.24 7.93 -3.73
CA LEU A 428 -24.43 6.80 -2.83
C LEU A 428 -24.21 7.35 -1.42
N ALA A 429 -25.20 7.18 -0.54
CA ALA A 429 -24.97 7.40 0.87
C ALA A 429 -23.88 6.42 1.33
N PRO A 430 -22.89 6.88 2.12
CA PRO A 430 -22.04 5.94 2.84
C PRO A 430 -22.97 4.99 3.62
N HIS A 431 -22.72 3.69 3.55
CA HIS A 431 -23.26 2.79 4.57
C HIS A 431 -22.67 3.22 5.93
N GLU A 432 -23.23 2.69 7.02
CA GLU A 432 -22.81 2.89 8.43
C GLU A 432 -21.29 2.70 8.72
N SER A 433 -20.47 2.36 7.72
CA SER A 433 -19.01 2.32 7.78
C SER A 433 -18.37 3.70 7.99
N LEU A 434 -17.36 3.78 8.84
CA LEU A 434 -16.43 4.92 8.92
C LEU A 434 -15.94 5.30 7.51
N SER A 435 -15.87 6.60 7.20
CA SER A 435 -15.54 7.10 5.84
C SER A 435 -14.21 6.53 5.30
N ALA A 436 -13.27 6.20 6.18
CA ALA A 436 -11.99 5.58 5.85
C ALA A 436 -12.14 4.18 5.24
N TYR A 437 -13.02 3.33 5.80
CA TYR A 437 -13.33 2.03 5.20
C TYR A 437 -14.03 2.20 3.87
N PHE A 438 -15.02 3.10 3.79
CA PHE A 438 -15.70 3.36 2.53
C PHE A 438 -14.71 3.71 1.41
N ALA A 439 -13.77 4.62 1.68
CA ALA A 439 -12.78 5.08 0.70
C ALA A 439 -11.81 3.97 0.26
N THR A 440 -11.60 2.93 1.05
CA THR A 440 -10.74 1.78 0.68
C THR A 440 -11.32 0.98 -0.50
N TYR A 441 -12.64 0.82 -0.51
CA TYR A 441 -13.36 -0.07 -1.43
C TYR A 441 -14.13 0.66 -2.53
N ASN A 442 -14.44 1.94 -2.31
CA ASN A 442 -15.36 2.71 -3.14
C ASN A 442 -14.76 4.05 -3.54
N LEU A 443 -15.13 4.51 -4.74
CA LEU A 443 -14.78 5.85 -5.21
C LEU A 443 -15.57 6.92 -4.47
N LYS A 444 -14.90 8.03 -4.15
CA LYS A 444 -15.54 9.27 -3.69
C LYS A 444 -16.44 9.87 -4.80
N PRO A 445 -17.48 10.65 -4.45
CA PRO A 445 -18.39 11.24 -5.44
C PRO A 445 -17.68 12.02 -6.56
N LEU A 446 -16.68 12.83 -6.22
CA LEU A 446 -15.90 13.60 -7.18
C LEU A 446 -15.18 12.71 -8.21
N ALA A 447 -14.62 11.59 -7.77
CA ALA A 447 -13.98 10.61 -8.65
C ALA A 447 -15.00 9.94 -9.59
N GLN A 448 -16.20 9.61 -9.10
CA GLN A 448 -17.28 9.07 -9.93
C GLN A 448 -17.72 10.06 -11.01
N GLN A 449 -17.81 11.35 -10.66
CA GLN A 449 -18.13 12.42 -11.59
C GLN A 449 -17.06 12.62 -12.66
N ALA A 450 -15.79 12.59 -12.27
CA ALA A 450 -14.66 12.66 -13.21
C ALA A 450 -14.66 11.49 -14.20
N ARG A 451 -15.03 10.27 -13.76
CA ARG A 451 -15.20 9.12 -14.65
C ARG A 451 -16.34 9.32 -15.65
N ALA A 452 -17.52 9.71 -15.18
CA ALA A 452 -18.67 9.93 -16.05
C ALA A 452 -18.37 10.99 -17.12
N LEU A 453 -17.70 12.08 -16.71
CA LEU A 453 -17.24 13.10 -17.65
C LEU A 453 -16.20 12.55 -18.65
N LEU A 454 -15.24 11.75 -18.18
CA LEU A 454 -14.24 11.15 -19.06
C LEU A 454 -14.85 10.23 -20.13
N GLU A 455 -15.83 9.41 -19.75
CA GLU A 455 -16.56 8.51 -20.66
C GLU A 455 -17.30 9.31 -21.74
N GLU A 456 -17.97 10.40 -21.35
CA GLU A 456 -18.66 11.27 -22.31
C GLU A 456 -17.69 12.01 -23.23
N VAL A 457 -16.59 12.57 -22.69
CA VAL A 457 -15.54 13.19 -23.50
C VAL A 457 -14.98 12.19 -24.51
N GLN A 458 -14.74 10.94 -24.10
CA GLN A 458 -14.25 9.92 -25.00
C GLN A 458 -15.24 9.62 -26.12
N LYS A 459 -16.53 9.49 -25.81
CA LYS A 459 -17.59 9.26 -26.79
C LYS A 459 -17.60 10.38 -27.84
N LEU A 460 -17.65 11.64 -27.40
CA LEU A 460 -17.68 12.81 -28.29
C LEU A 460 -16.42 12.90 -29.17
N LEU A 461 -15.23 12.64 -28.62
CA LEU A 461 -14.00 12.60 -29.42
C LEU A 461 -14.04 11.48 -30.48
N THR A 462 -14.68 10.35 -30.15
CA THR A 462 -14.84 9.20 -31.08
C THR A 462 -15.79 9.51 -32.21
N GLU A 463 -16.82 10.30 -31.97
CA GLU A 463 -17.71 10.86 -32.98
C GLU A 463 -17.04 11.95 -33.83
N GLY A 464 -15.82 12.37 -33.46
CA GLY A 464 -15.01 13.34 -34.20
C GLY A 464 -15.25 14.79 -33.79
N LEU A 465 -15.96 15.04 -32.70
CA LEU A 465 -16.29 16.38 -32.23
C LEU A 465 -15.11 17.07 -31.56
N ARG A 466 -15.07 18.41 -31.62
CA ARG A 466 -14.12 19.22 -30.85
C ARG A 466 -14.72 19.52 -29.48
N VAL A 467 -14.11 19.00 -28.43
CA VAL A 467 -14.59 19.21 -27.06
C VAL A 467 -13.81 20.34 -26.39
N ARG A 468 -14.50 21.18 -25.60
CA ARG A 468 -13.88 22.11 -24.65
C ARG A 468 -14.65 22.04 -23.33
N LEU A 469 -13.91 21.94 -22.22
CA LEU A 469 -14.50 21.77 -20.90
C LEU A 469 -14.63 23.11 -20.18
N PHE A 470 -15.76 23.32 -19.51
CA PHE A 470 -15.99 24.50 -18.69
C PHE A 470 -16.52 24.10 -17.30
N ALA A 471 -16.08 24.78 -16.26
CA ALA A 471 -16.60 24.53 -14.92
C ALA A 471 -16.65 25.79 -14.07
N ASP A 472 -17.66 25.84 -13.21
CA ASP A 472 -17.67 26.72 -12.05
C ASP A 472 -16.66 26.21 -10.98
N PRO A 473 -16.49 26.92 -9.84
CA PRO A 473 -15.59 26.49 -8.77
C PRO A 473 -15.83 25.05 -8.28
N SER A 474 -17.08 24.61 -8.21
CA SER A 474 -17.42 23.26 -7.72
C SER A 474 -17.05 22.17 -8.72
N GLY A 475 -17.16 22.46 -10.02
CA GLY A 475 -16.79 21.56 -11.12
C GLY A 475 -15.30 21.58 -11.49
N ALA A 476 -14.54 22.58 -11.02
CA ALA A 476 -13.16 22.81 -11.43
C ALA A 476 -12.24 21.59 -11.24
N PRO A 477 -12.25 20.87 -10.09
CA PRO A 477 -11.41 19.68 -9.93
C PRO A 477 -11.73 18.56 -10.93
N ILE A 478 -13.02 18.36 -11.22
CA ILE A 478 -13.51 17.31 -12.14
C ILE A 478 -12.98 17.59 -13.55
N VAL A 479 -13.20 18.81 -14.04
CA VAL A 479 -12.73 19.23 -15.36
C VAL A 479 -11.21 19.21 -15.44
N ALA A 480 -10.51 19.65 -14.39
CA ALA A 480 -9.05 19.64 -14.37
C ALA A 480 -8.48 18.22 -14.46
N ILE A 481 -9.05 17.26 -13.73
CA ILE A 481 -8.66 15.84 -13.82
C ILE A 481 -8.87 15.32 -15.24
N VAL A 482 -10.05 15.54 -15.83
CA VAL A 482 -10.35 15.04 -17.18
C VAL A 482 -9.47 15.72 -18.23
N ALA A 483 -9.22 17.03 -18.13
CA ALA A 483 -8.32 17.74 -19.03
C ALA A 483 -6.87 17.23 -18.92
N ALA A 484 -6.36 17.00 -17.72
CA ALA A 484 -5.02 16.43 -17.51
C ALA A 484 -4.88 15.01 -18.10
N LEU A 485 -5.94 14.21 -18.01
CA LEU A 485 -5.98 12.85 -18.54
C LEU A 485 -6.13 12.82 -20.07
N THR A 486 -6.96 13.68 -20.64
CA THR A 486 -7.31 13.63 -22.07
C THR A 486 -6.52 14.59 -22.96
N GLY A 487 -6.00 15.69 -22.40
CA GLY A 487 -5.43 16.81 -23.15
C GLY A 487 -6.50 17.73 -23.77
N VAL A 488 -7.78 17.54 -23.44
CA VAL A 488 -8.85 18.42 -23.91
C VAL A 488 -8.72 19.81 -23.28
N PRO A 489 -8.82 20.91 -24.06
CA PRO A 489 -8.77 22.25 -23.50
C PRO A 489 -9.88 22.49 -22.48
N CYS A 490 -9.56 23.20 -21.40
CA CYS A 490 -10.52 23.54 -20.37
C CYS A 490 -10.38 24.98 -19.90
N GLN A 491 -11.46 25.51 -19.31
CA GLN A 491 -11.49 26.78 -18.59
C GLN A 491 -12.36 26.62 -17.35
N PHE A 492 -11.88 27.05 -16.19
CA PHE A 492 -12.64 26.94 -14.95
C PHE A 492 -12.28 28.06 -13.98
N GLU A 493 -13.22 28.35 -13.08
CA GLU A 493 -12.98 29.26 -11.97
C GLU A 493 -12.22 28.55 -10.82
N PRO A 494 -11.51 29.28 -9.94
CA PRO A 494 -10.80 28.66 -8.81
C PRO A 494 -11.76 27.85 -7.92
N PRO A 495 -11.35 26.68 -7.38
CA PRO A 495 -12.23 25.85 -6.57
C PRO A 495 -12.59 26.50 -5.22
N GLU A 496 -13.83 26.31 -4.77
CA GLU A 496 -14.38 26.89 -3.53
C GLU A 496 -14.01 26.11 -2.24
N SER A 497 -13.39 24.94 -2.36
CA SER A 497 -13.15 24.04 -1.22
C SER A 497 -11.95 23.12 -1.44
N PRO A 498 -11.33 22.59 -0.37
CA PRO A 498 -10.37 21.49 -0.49
C PRO A 498 -11.00 20.32 -1.26
N VAL A 499 -10.25 19.75 -2.19
CA VAL A 499 -10.74 18.67 -3.05
C VAL A 499 -10.72 17.36 -2.26
N ASP A 500 -11.88 16.86 -1.83
CA ASP A 500 -12.02 15.58 -1.10
C ASP A 500 -11.73 14.38 -2.03
N LEU A 501 -10.44 14.16 -2.27
CA LEU A 501 -9.93 13.08 -3.08
C LEU A 501 -8.60 12.58 -2.47
N PRO A 502 -8.51 11.30 -2.07
CA PRO A 502 -7.28 10.79 -1.47
C PRO A 502 -6.06 10.98 -2.37
N GLY A 503 -4.96 11.46 -1.81
CA GLY A 503 -3.69 11.75 -2.50
C GLY A 503 -3.67 13.03 -3.36
N TRP A 504 -4.76 13.81 -3.43
CA TRP A 504 -4.81 15.02 -4.26
C TRP A 504 -3.78 16.09 -3.85
N GLU A 505 -3.69 16.40 -2.57
CA GLU A 505 -2.73 17.41 -2.06
C GLU A 505 -1.30 16.88 -2.13
N ARG A 506 -1.12 15.56 -2.03
CA ARG A 506 0.19 14.91 -2.15
C ARG A 506 0.86 15.13 -3.51
N ILE A 507 0.08 15.34 -4.58
CA ILE A 507 0.60 15.68 -5.90
C ILE A 507 0.63 17.20 -6.16
N GLY A 508 0.43 18.02 -5.11
CA GLY A 508 0.42 19.48 -5.17
C GLY A 508 -0.91 20.10 -5.63
N GLY A 509 -1.98 19.31 -5.61
CA GLY A 509 -3.35 19.77 -5.87
C GLY A 509 -3.54 20.49 -7.20
N MET A 510 -4.47 21.45 -7.21
CA MET A 510 -4.88 22.17 -8.42
C MET A 510 -3.73 22.96 -9.04
N GLU A 511 -2.91 23.64 -8.24
CA GLU A 511 -1.84 24.50 -8.75
C GLU A 511 -0.78 23.67 -9.52
N ALA A 512 -0.34 22.56 -8.93
CA ALA A 512 0.60 21.66 -9.57
C ALA A 512 0.02 21.07 -10.86
N LEU A 513 -1.26 20.70 -10.86
CA LEU A 513 -1.93 20.15 -12.02
C LEU A 513 -1.98 21.16 -13.18
N ARG A 514 -2.37 22.42 -12.90
CA ARG A 514 -2.37 23.51 -13.87
C ARG A 514 -1.00 23.73 -14.49
N ARG A 515 0.04 23.74 -13.66
CA ARG A 515 1.43 23.92 -14.11
C ARG A 515 1.92 22.77 -14.99
N VAL A 516 1.69 21.52 -14.58
CA VAL A 516 2.23 20.33 -15.26
C VAL A 516 1.52 20.04 -16.58
N PHE A 517 0.20 20.22 -16.62
CA PHE A 517 -0.61 19.94 -17.81
C PHE A 517 -0.93 21.17 -18.65
N ARG A 518 -0.59 22.38 -18.19
CA ARG A 518 -0.91 23.66 -18.85
C ARG A 518 -2.41 23.80 -19.08
N ILE A 519 -3.18 23.61 -18.01
CA ILE A 519 -4.65 23.65 -17.99
C ILE A 519 -5.14 24.81 -17.13
N GLY A 520 -6.34 25.32 -17.45
CA GLY A 520 -7.02 26.36 -16.68
C GLY A 520 -6.77 27.77 -17.19
#